data_AF-A0A9P1JPN2-F1
#
_entry.id   AF-A0A9P1JPN2-F1
#
_cell.length_a   1.000
_cell.length_b   1.000
_cell.length_c   1.000
_cell.angle_alpha   90.00
_cell.angle_beta   90.00
_cell.angle_gamma   90.00
#
_symmetry.space_group_name_H-M   'P 1'
#
loop_
_entity.id
_entity.type
_entity.pdbx_description
1 polymer ?
#
loop_
_entity_poly.entity_id
_entity_poly.type
_entity_poly.pdbx_seq_one_letter_code
_entity_poly.pdbx_strand_id
1 'polypeptide(L)'
;MKVGLVWAGEPRKEDFKANSVDRRRSLTLGVFARLAAIPGAAFHSLQIGEAGVQAKAPPLGMEVIDWTSHIRDFADTAAFIDELDLVVTVDTSVCHLAGGLGKPVWVRSRFDACWRWLGHRNTW
;
A
#
# COMPACT_ATOMS: atom_id res chain seq x y z
N MET A 1 -2.00 16.43 -5.98
CA MET A 1 -1.29 15.15 -6.21
C MET A 1 -2.12 14.02 -5.62
N LYS A 2 -2.48 13.01 -6.41
CA LYS A 2 -3.25 11.83 -5.98
C LYS A 2 -2.30 10.70 -5.58
N VAL A 3 -2.41 10.21 -4.36
CA VAL A 3 -1.51 9.19 -3.78
C VAL A 3 -2.31 7.96 -3.38
N GLY A 4 -1.98 6.80 -3.95
CA GLY A 4 -2.55 5.51 -3.55
C GLY A 4 -1.82 4.94 -2.34
N LEU A 5 -2.57 4.43 -1.36
CA LEU A 5 -2.03 3.83 -0.14
C LEU A 5 -2.40 2.35 -0.03
N VAL A 6 -1.39 1.52 0.29
CA VAL A 6 -1.57 0.12 0.71
C VAL A 6 -0.69 -0.15 1.92
N TRP A 7 -1.30 -0.48 3.06
CA TRP A 7 -0.58 -0.59 4.33
C TRP A 7 -0.36 -2.03 4.79
N ALA A 8 -1.09 -3.00 4.26
CA ALA A 8 -1.01 -4.39 4.65
C ALA A 8 -1.13 -5.35 3.46
N GLY A 9 -0.51 -6.52 3.59
CA GLY A 9 -0.82 -7.66 2.75
C GLY A 9 -2.03 -8.43 3.28
N GLU A 10 -2.32 -9.55 2.65
CA GLU A 10 -3.42 -10.44 3.02
C GLU A 10 -2.89 -11.69 3.74
N PRO A 11 -3.28 -11.92 5.01
CA PRO A 11 -2.95 -13.14 5.75
C PRO A 11 -3.61 -14.37 5.09
N ARG A 12 -2.86 -15.47 4.98
CA ARG A 12 -3.35 -16.77 4.52
C ARG A 12 -3.67 -17.64 5.74
N LYS A 13 -4.94 -17.71 6.12
CA LYS A 13 -5.41 -18.32 7.39
C LYS A 13 -4.83 -19.72 7.67
N GLU A 14 -4.68 -20.54 6.63
CA GLU A 14 -4.18 -21.92 6.73
C GLU A 14 -2.64 -22.09 6.59
N ASP A 15 -1.89 -21.00 6.34
CA ASP A 15 -0.43 -21.06 6.13
C ASP A 15 0.31 -20.21 7.17
N PHE A 16 0.75 -20.88 8.24
CA PHE A 16 1.50 -20.25 9.33
C PHE A 16 2.78 -19.55 8.87
N LYS A 17 3.51 -20.14 7.90
CA LYS A 17 4.76 -19.55 7.40
C LYS A 17 4.47 -18.29 6.60
N ALA A 18 3.48 -18.33 5.71
CA ALA A 18 3.06 -17.15 4.96
C ALA A 18 2.54 -16.03 5.87
N ASN A 19 1.76 -16.36 6.91
CA ASN A 19 1.28 -15.38 7.90
C ASN A 19 2.42 -14.71 8.67
N SER A 20 3.45 -15.48 9.03
CA SER A 20 4.64 -14.95 9.70
C SER A 20 5.44 -13.98 8.82
N VAL A 21 5.41 -14.16 7.49
CA VAL A 21 5.98 -13.21 6.53
C VAL A 21 5.07 -11.99 6.40
N ASP A 22 3.76 -12.19 6.25
CA ASP A 22 2.79 -11.10 6.10
C ASP A 22 2.84 -10.12 7.28
N ARG A 23 2.82 -10.65 8.50
CA ARG A 23 2.88 -9.83 9.73
C ARG A 23 4.13 -8.93 9.82
N ARG A 24 5.22 -9.30 9.15
CA ARG A 24 6.47 -8.51 9.12
C ARG A 24 6.48 -7.40 8.08
N ARG A 25 5.64 -7.50 7.05
CA ARG A 25 5.51 -6.46 6.01
C ARG A 25 4.27 -5.58 6.23
N SER A 26 3.23 -6.10 6.86
CA SER A 26 1.96 -5.41 7.08
C SER A 26 2.07 -4.42 8.24
N LEU A 27 1.46 -3.25 8.06
CA LEU A 27 1.44 -2.14 8.99
C LEU A 27 0.00 -1.66 9.22
N THR A 28 -0.17 -0.71 10.13
CA THR A 28 -1.42 0.03 10.26
C THR A 28 -1.39 1.29 9.39
N LEU A 29 -2.56 1.75 8.95
CA LEU A 29 -2.71 3.02 8.24
C LEU A 29 -2.13 4.20 9.05
N GLY A 30 -2.15 4.09 10.39
CA GLY A 30 -1.53 5.05 11.33
C GLY A 30 -0.07 5.38 11.04
N VAL A 31 0.70 4.45 10.46
CA VAL A 31 2.11 4.68 10.11
C VAL A 31 2.27 5.78 9.04
N PHE A 32 1.23 5.99 8.23
CA PHE A 32 1.21 7.01 7.17
C PHE A 32 0.70 8.37 7.64
N ALA A 33 0.32 8.54 8.92
CA ALA A 33 -0.28 9.77 9.43
C ALA A 33 0.53 11.04 9.12
N ARG A 34 1.87 10.95 9.09
CA ARG A 34 2.74 12.10 8.77
C ARG A 34 2.58 12.60 7.33
N LEU A 35 2.12 11.74 6.40
CA LEU A 35 1.85 12.16 5.03
C LEU A 35 0.69 13.15 4.95
N ALA A 36 -0.22 13.17 5.93
CA ALA A 36 -1.33 14.11 6.00
C ALA A 36 -0.89 15.58 6.06
N ALA A 37 0.35 15.84 6.51
CA ALA A 37 0.89 17.18 6.57
C ALA A 37 1.36 17.74 5.21
N ILE A 38 1.33 16.93 4.13
CA ILE A 38 1.78 17.34 2.79
C ILE A 38 0.65 18.15 2.11
N PRO A 39 0.85 19.46 1.84
CA PRO A 39 -0.19 20.27 1.22
C PRO A 39 -0.53 19.80 -0.20
N GLY A 40 -1.83 19.69 -0.50
CA GLY A 40 -2.32 19.33 -1.84
C GLY A 40 -2.19 17.85 -2.21
N ALA A 41 -1.81 16.99 -1.26
CA ALA A 41 -1.88 15.54 -1.41
C ALA A 41 -3.30 15.04 -1.10
N ALA A 42 -3.88 14.26 -2.01
CA ALA A 42 -5.14 13.55 -1.83
C ALA A 42 -4.85 12.06 -1.73
N PHE A 43 -5.24 11.41 -0.64
CA PHE A 43 -4.95 10.00 -0.39
C PHE A 43 -6.12 9.10 -0.78
N HIS A 44 -5.82 8.05 -1.54
CA HIS A 44 -6.77 7.06 -2.00
C HIS A 44 -6.42 5.69 -1.45
N SER A 45 -7.40 4.96 -0.92
CA SER A 45 -7.20 3.57 -0.50
C SER A 45 -7.09 2.66 -1.72
N LEU A 46 -6.00 1.90 -1.79
CA LEU A 46 -5.84 0.73 -2.67
C LEU A 46 -5.81 -0.57 -1.83
N GLN A 47 -6.16 -0.49 -0.54
CA GLN A 47 -6.10 -1.63 0.38
C GLN A 47 -7.33 -2.53 0.22
N ILE A 48 -7.13 -3.71 -0.35
CA ILE A 48 -8.13 -4.78 -0.37
C ILE A 48 -8.02 -5.64 0.90
N GLY A 49 -9.15 -6.21 1.34
CA GLY A 49 -9.23 -7.17 2.44
C GLY A 49 -9.52 -6.55 3.81
N GLU A 50 -9.39 -7.36 4.86
CA GLU A 50 -9.78 -7.00 6.24
C GLU A 50 -9.08 -5.71 6.74
N ALA A 51 -7.83 -5.48 6.33
CA ALA A 51 -7.08 -4.28 6.70
C ALA A 51 -7.69 -2.98 6.15
N GLY A 52 -8.51 -3.05 5.10
CA GLY A 52 -9.20 -1.92 4.47
C GLY A 52 -10.16 -1.19 5.42
N VAL A 53 -10.64 -1.86 6.48
CA VAL A 53 -11.52 -1.24 7.50
C VAL A 53 -10.89 0.01 8.12
N GLN A 54 -9.55 0.09 8.18
CA GLN A 54 -8.83 1.25 8.71
C GLN A 54 -9.09 2.53 7.90
N ALA A 55 -9.46 2.43 6.62
CA ALA A 55 -9.80 3.60 5.79
C ALA A 55 -11.04 4.35 6.29
N LYS A 56 -11.95 3.67 7.02
CA LYS A 56 -13.17 4.27 7.57
C LYS A 56 -12.91 5.19 8.76
N ALA A 57 -11.77 5.02 9.42
CA ALA A 57 -11.34 5.81 10.56
C ALA A 57 -9.84 6.14 10.39
N PRO A 58 -9.50 7.00 9.41
CA PRO A 58 -8.12 7.33 9.14
C PRO A 58 -7.49 8.12 10.30
N PRO A 59 -6.16 8.21 10.36
CA PRO A 59 -5.45 8.98 11.38
C PRO A 59 -5.88 10.45 11.39
N LEU A 60 -5.78 11.11 12.55
CA LEU A 60 -6.16 12.52 12.69
C LEU A 60 -5.46 13.40 11.64
N GLY A 61 -6.25 14.22 10.94
CA GLY A 61 -5.77 15.13 9.90
C GLY A 61 -5.57 14.47 8.53
N MET A 62 -5.71 13.14 8.41
CA MET A 62 -5.66 12.42 7.14
C MET A 62 -7.08 12.16 6.62
N GLU A 63 -7.35 12.57 5.39
CA GLU A 63 -8.53 12.14 4.65
C GLU A 63 -8.13 11.06 3.66
N VAL A 64 -8.83 9.92 3.69
CA VAL A 64 -8.60 8.79 2.78
C VAL A 64 -9.88 8.51 2.00
N ILE A 65 -9.80 8.62 0.69
CA ILE A 65 -10.90 8.33 -0.22
C ILE A 65 -10.87 6.85 -0.57
N ASP A 66 -11.94 6.12 -0.27
CA ASP A 66 -12.02 4.67 -0.47
C ASP A 66 -13.00 4.30 -1.60
N TRP A 67 -12.45 3.90 -2.75
CA TRP A 67 -13.20 3.39 -3.90
C TRP A 67 -13.08 1.86 -4.06
N THR A 68 -12.48 1.17 -3.09
CA THR A 68 -12.14 -0.26 -3.22
C THR A 68 -13.35 -1.17 -3.43
N SER A 69 -14.56 -0.73 -3.07
CA SER A 69 -15.81 -1.43 -3.39
C SER A 69 -16.08 -1.60 -4.89
N HIS A 70 -15.41 -0.84 -5.76
CA HIS A 70 -15.53 -0.93 -7.22
C HIS A 70 -14.44 -1.79 -7.86
N ILE A 71 -13.47 -2.28 -7.07
CA ILE A 71 -12.35 -3.09 -7.56
C ILE A 71 -12.74 -4.56 -7.46
N ARG A 72 -12.89 -5.23 -8.61
CA ARG A 72 -13.26 -6.65 -8.67
C ARG A 72 -12.08 -7.54 -9.00
N ASP A 73 -11.12 -7.01 -9.75
CA ASP A 73 -9.94 -7.75 -10.20
C ASP A 73 -8.70 -6.85 -10.31
N PHE A 74 -7.60 -7.46 -10.79
CA PHE A 74 -6.34 -6.75 -11.00
C PHE A 74 -6.41 -5.73 -12.15
N ALA A 75 -7.31 -5.88 -13.11
CA ALA A 75 -7.49 -4.91 -14.19
C ALA A 75 -8.16 -3.63 -13.66
N ASP A 76 -9.19 -3.77 -12.82
CA ASP A 76 -9.80 -2.64 -12.10
C ASP A 76 -8.75 -1.95 -11.20
N THR A 77 -7.91 -2.74 -10.51
CA THR A 77 -6.80 -2.19 -9.69
C THR A 77 -5.80 -1.41 -10.55
N ALA A 78 -5.43 -1.93 -11.73
CA ALA A 78 -4.51 -1.29 -12.66
C ALA A 78 -5.08 0.03 -13.22
N ALA A 79 -6.36 0.02 -13.61
CA ALA A 79 -7.05 1.22 -14.08
C ALA A 79 -7.09 2.30 -12.99
N PHE A 80 -7.33 1.91 -11.74
CA PHE A 80 -7.31 2.88 -10.64
C PHE A 80 -5.89 3.41 -10.38
N ILE A 81 -4.86 2.55 -10.42
CA ILE A 81 -3.47 3.00 -10.32
C ILE A 81 -3.10 3.96 -11.45
N ASP A 82 -3.68 3.80 -12.65
CA ASP A 82 -3.38 4.67 -13.78
C ASP A 82 -3.76 6.14 -13.54
N GLU A 83 -4.79 6.36 -12.72
CA GLU A 83 -5.27 7.69 -12.35
C GLU A 83 -4.46 8.36 -11.22
N LEU A 84 -3.47 7.66 -10.65
CA LEU A 84 -2.66 8.14 -9.53
C LEU A 84 -1.31 8.69 -9.97
N ASP A 85 -0.81 9.67 -9.21
CA ASP A 85 0.52 10.28 -9.43
C ASP A 85 1.63 9.47 -8.73
N LEU A 86 1.30 8.80 -7.62
CA LEU A 86 2.23 8.04 -6.78
C LEU A 86 1.49 6.89 -6.08
N VAL A 87 2.15 5.74 -5.93
CA VAL A 87 1.69 4.65 -5.07
C VAL A 87 2.67 4.47 -3.90
N VAL A 88 2.17 4.58 -2.67
CA VAL A 88 2.92 4.28 -1.44
C VAL A 88 2.37 2.98 -0.85
N THR A 89 3.21 1.97 -0.72
CA THR A 89 2.78 0.61 -0.40
C THR A 89 3.78 -0.12 0.49
N VAL A 90 3.32 -1.16 1.19
CA VAL A 90 4.21 -2.23 1.68
C VAL A 90 4.50 -3.23 0.55
N ASP A 91 5.32 -4.26 0.81
CA ASP A 91 5.70 -5.28 -0.18
C ASP A 91 4.53 -6.20 -0.56
N THR A 92 3.67 -5.75 -1.47
CA THR A 92 2.44 -6.43 -1.95
C THR A 92 2.41 -6.54 -3.47
N SER A 93 1.45 -7.29 -4.03
CA SER A 93 1.21 -7.35 -5.48
C SER A 93 0.98 -5.97 -6.11
N VAL A 94 0.41 -5.01 -5.37
CA VAL A 94 0.15 -3.65 -5.84
C VAL A 94 1.45 -2.91 -6.16
N CYS A 95 2.54 -3.15 -5.40
CA CYS A 95 3.83 -2.50 -5.68
C CYS A 95 4.40 -2.92 -7.04
N HIS A 96 4.24 -4.21 -7.38
CA HIS A 96 4.69 -4.76 -8.64
C HIS A 96 3.80 -4.33 -9.80
N LEU A 97 2.48 -4.29 -9.60
CA LEU A 97 1.54 -3.81 -10.60
C LEU A 97 1.83 -2.34 -10.95
N ALA A 98 1.95 -1.48 -9.95
CA ALA A 98 2.24 -0.06 -10.17
C ALA A 98 3.60 0.15 -10.86
N GLY A 99 4.63 -0.60 -10.44
CA GLY A 99 5.94 -0.59 -11.11
C GLY A 99 5.87 -1.06 -12.57
N GLY A 100 5.08 -2.09 -12.86
CA GLY A 100 4.84 -2.60 -14.22
C GLY A 100 4.09 -1.61 -15.12
N LEU A 101 3.24 -0.76 -14.53
CA LEU A 101 2.54 0.34 -15.22
C LEU A 101 3.40 1.60 -15.38
N GLY A 102 4.67 1.58 -14.93
CA GLY A 102 5.56 2.73 -15.01
C GLY A 102 5.22 3.87 -14.04
N LYS A 103 4.40 3.60 -13.01
CA LYS A 103 4.08 4.61 -12.00
C LYS A 103 5.21 4.76 -10.99
N PRO A 104 5.42 5.96 -10.43
CA PRO A 104 6.24 6.13 -9.24
C PRO A 104 5.71 5.27 -8.08
N VAL A 105 6.58 4.47 -7.46
CA VAL A 105 6.23 3.61 -6.32
C VAL A 105 7.22 3.82 -5.19
N TRP A 106 6.70 4.11 -3.99
CA TRP A 106 7.45 4.08 -2.76
C TRP A 106 7.06 2.86 -1.95
N VAL A 107 7.99 1.92 -1.81
CA VAL A 107 7.77 0.69 -1.05
C VAL A 107 8.41 0.82 0.31
N ARG A 108 7.60 0.75 1.37
CA ARG A 108 8.11 0.58 2.73
C ARG A 108 8.56 -0.86 2.90
N SER A 109 9.86 -1.07 2.67
CA SER A 109 10.49 -2.38 2.78
C SER A 109 10.87 -2.69 4.23
N ARG A 110 10.76 -3.97 4.61
CA ARG A 110 11.26 -4.48 5.89
C ARG A 110 12.78 -4.61 5.86
N PHE A 111 13.42 -4.56 7.01
CA PHE A 111 14.89 -4.65 7.11
C PHE A 111 15.44 -5.94 6.49
N ASP A 112 14.77 -7.07 6.70
CA ASP A 112 15.03 -8.36 6.08
C ASP A 112 14.27 -8.52 4.75
N ALA A 113 14.33 -7.47 3.92
CA ALA A 113 13.64 -7.32 2.65
C ALA A 113 13.81 -8.55 1.73
N CYS A 114 12.82 -8.77 0.86
CA CYS A 114 12.96 -9.73 -0.23
C CYS A 114 14.23 -9.44 -1.06
N TRP A 115 14.90 -10.47 -1.55
CA TRP A 115 16.10 -10.36 -2.40
C TRP A 115 15.93 -9.41 -3.60
N ARG A 116 14.70 -9.25 -4.10
CA ARG A 116 14.32 -8.33 -5.19
C ARG A 116 14.60 -6.86 -4.88
N TRP A 117 14.66 -6.51 -3.60
CA TRP A 117 14.92 -5.15 -3.15
C TRP A 117 16.41 -4.85 -2.95
N LEU A 118 17.30 -5.79 -3.32
CA LEU A 118 18.76 -5.65 -3.31
C LEU A 118 19.26 -5.13 -1.94
N GLY A 119 19.49 -6.05 -1.00
CA GLY A 119 19.99 -5.71 0.34
C GLY A 119 21.22 -4.81 0.28
N HIS A 120 21.34 -3.88 1.24
CA HIS A 120 22.43 -2.89 1.36
C HIS A 120 22.45 -1.75 0.33
N ARG A 121 21.28 -1.31 -0.17
CA ARG A 121 21.16 0.04 -0.72
C ARG A 121 20.68 0.98 0.37
N ASN A 122 21.26 2.18 0.46
CA ASN A 122 20.75 3.26 1.31
C ASN A 122 19.35 3.65 0.79
N THR A 123 18.33 2.98 1.29
CA THR A 123 16.94 3.36 1.11
C THR A 123 16.64 4.40 2.19
N TRP A 124 16.59 5.67 1.78
CA TRP A 124 16.19 6.79 2.63
C TRP A 124 14.74 6.67 3.09
#